data_AF-A0A7X0GM52-F1
#
_entry.id   AF-A0A7X0GM52-F1
#
_cell.length_a   1.000
_cell.length_b   1.000
_cell.length_c   1.000
_cell.angle_alpha   90.00
_cell.angle_beta   90.00
_cell.angle_gamma   90.00
#
_symmetry.space_group_name_H-M   'P 1'
#
loop_
_entity.id
_entity.type
_entity.pdbx_description
1 polymer ?
#
loop_
_entity_poly.entity_id
_entity_poly.type
_entity_poly.pdbx_seq_one_letter_code
_entity_poly.pdbx_strand_id
1 'polypeptide(L)'
;MVAAAIDGSPTFGDVGAIHISSGPGISAAPLAQAPLDAATTERTLLPAERYRRGPLWRLRTVGQGYDQGLGALARGYGVDVSD
;
A
#
# COMPACT_ATOMS: atom_id res chain seq x y z
N MET A 1 -0.43 -7.59 -4.99
CA MET A 1 -0.78 -6.29 -4.38
C MET A 1 0.30 -5.91 -3.38
N VAL A 2 0.36 -4.65 -2.96
CA VAL A 2 1.17 -4.21 -1.81
C VAL A 2 0.20 -3.68 -0.75
N ALA A 3 0.42 -4.05 0.50
CA ALA A 3 -0.32 -3.55 1.66
C ALA A 3 0.68 -2.95 2.66
N ALA A 4 0.27 -1.90 3.35
CA ALA A 4 1.02 -1.27 4.43
C ALA A 4 0.08 -1.09 5.63
N ALA A 5 0.59 -1.28 6.84
CA ALA A 5 -0.18 -1.06 8.06
C ALA A 5 0.65 -0.30 9.08
N ILE A 6 -0.05 0.39 9.98
CA ILE A 6 0.50 1.04 11.16
C ILE A 6 0.05 0.27 12.38
N ASP A 7 1.01 -0.01 13.26
CA ASP A 7 0.75 -0.65 14.55
C ASP A 7 0.42 0.39 15.62
N GLY A 8 -0.33 -0.04 16.64
CA GLY A 8 -0.71 0.79 17.78
C GLY A 8 -1.95 1.64 17.53
N SER A 9 -1.98 2.81 18.17
CA SER A 9 -3.08 3.79 18.10
C SER A 9 -3.05 4.78 16.92
N PRO A 10 -1.90 5.10 16.27
CA PRO A 10 -1.90 6.04 15.15
C PRO A 10 -2.61 5.51 13.90
N THR A 11 -3.04 6.41 13.04
CA THR A 11 -3.62 6.12 11.71
C THR A 11 -2.73 6.63 10.59
N PHE A 12 -3.05 6.28 9.35
CA PHE A 12 -2.35 6.85 8.20
C PHE A 12 -2.61 8.36 8.01
N GLY A 13 -3.71 8.89 8.56
CA GLY A 13 -3.91 10.34 8.65
C GLY A 13 -2.87 11.03 9.53
N ASP A 14 -2.39 10.38 10.59
CA ASP A 14 -1.32 10.91 11.45
C ASP A 14 0.05 10.89 10.76
N VAL A 15 0.27 9.95 9.83
CA VAL A 15 1.50 9.87 9.02
C VAL A 15 1.55 10.95 7.94
N GLY A 16 0.39 11.37 7.43
CA GLY A 16 0.28 12.34 6.35
C GLY A 16 0.56 11.73 4.98
N ALA A 17 1.03 12.56 4.03
CA ALA A 17 1.17 12.15 2.64
C ALA A 17 2.21 11.04 2.44
N ILE A 18 1.81 9.99 1.74
CA ILE A 18 2.64 8.83 1.40
C ILE A 18 3.03 8.92 -0.07
N HIS A 19 4.31 8.70 -0.39
CA HIS A 19 4.77 8.60 -1.76
C HIS A 19 5.11 7.17 -2.14
N ILE A 20 4.47 6.68 -3.20
CA ILE A 20 4.85 5.43 -3.85
C ILE A 20 5.88 5.76 -4.90
N SER A 21 7.03 5.08 -4.87
CA SER A 21 8.07 5.18 -5.90
C SER A 21 8.34 3.80 -6.50
N SER A 22 8.49 3.71 -7.82
CA SER A 22 8.81 2.47 -8.53
C SER A 22 9.95 2.69 -9.50
N GLY A 23 10.95 1.81 -9.46
CA GLY A 23 12.15 1.89 -10.29
C GLY A 23 13.03 0.65 -10.15
N PRO A 24 14.17 0.60 -10.86
CA PRO A 24 15.05 -0.57 -10.91
C PRO A 24 15.85 -0.82 -9.62
N GLY A 25 15.75 0.05 -8.63
CA GLY A 25 16.39 -0.09 -7.32
C GLY A 25 16.30 1.20 -6.51
N ILE A 26 16.69 1.15 -5.24
CA ILE A 26 16.60 2.28 -4.30
C ILE A 26 17.60 3.41 -4.59
N SER A 27 18.71 3.09 -5.26
CA SER A 27 19.76 4.06 -5.60
C SER A 27 19.58 4.68 -6.99
N ALA A 28 18.62 4.20 -7.77
CA ALA A 28 18.33 4.72 -9.10
C ALA A 28 17.16 5.72 -9.04
N ALA A 29 17.11 6.64 -10.00
CA ALA A 29 15.96 7.52 -10.15
C ALA A 29 14.67 6.71 -10.35
N PRO A 30 13.58 7.02 -9.65
CA PRO A 30 12.32 6.33 -9.82
C PRO A 30 11.75 6.59 -11.21
N LEU A 31 11.20 5.53 -11.82
CA LEU A 31 10.54 5.59 -13.13
C LEU A 31 9.11 6.10 -13.03
N ALA A 32 8.46 5.89 -11.87
CA ALA A 32 7.14 6.40 -11.58
C ALA A 32 7.07 6.75 -10.09
N GLN A 33 6.41 7.87 -9.80
CA GLN A 33 6.09 8.28 -8.44
C GLN A 33 4.64 8.75 -8.38
N ALA A 34 3.96 8.47 -7.27
CA ALA A 34 2.60 8.95 -7.05
C ALA A 34 2.38 9.27 -5.57
N PRO A 35 1.81 10.44 -5.24
CA PRO A 35 1.37 10.75 -3.88
C PRO A 35 0.05 10.03 -3.55
N LEU A 36 -0.13 9.77 -2.27
CA LEU A 36 -1.36 9.39 -1.59
C LEU A 36 -1.47 10.26 -0.35
N ASP A 37 -2.28 11.32 -0.44
CA ASP A 37 -2.37 12.39 0.56
C ASP A 37 -3.76 12.51 1.21
N ALA A 38 -4.67 11.61 0.88
CA ALA A 38 -6.06 11.62 1.35
C ALA A 38 -6.35 10.55 2.42
N ALA A 39 -5.33 10.05 3.12
CA ALA A 39 -5.53 9.12 4.23
C ALA A 39 -6.14 9.84 5.45
N THR A 40 -6.95 9.11 6.21
CA THR A 40 -7.73 9.62 7.33
C THR A 40 -7.59 8.69 8.54
N THR A 41 -8.60 7.90 8.87
CA THR A 41 -8.65 7.06 10.08
C THR A 41 -8.09 5.66 9.86
N GLU A 42 -7.63 5.34 8.67
CA GLU A 42 -7.32 3.96 8.28
C GLU A 42 -6.02 3.49 8.91
N ARG A 43 -6.01 2.23 9.35
CA ARG A 43 -4.85 1.55 9.94
C ARG A 43 -4.10 0.67 8.95
N THR A 44 -4.76 0.28 7.86
CA THR A 44 -4.16 -0.44 6.74
C THR A 44 -4.48 0.26 5.43
N LEU A 45 -3.49 0.36 4.54
CA LEU A 45 -3.63 0.89 3.19
C LEU A 45 -3.24 -0.16 2.15
N LEU A 46 -3.97 -0.18 1.04
CA LEU A 46 -3.54 -0.73 -0.23
C LEU A 46 -3.06 0.44 -1.11
N PRO A 47 -1.77 0.80 -1.04
CA PRO A 47 -1.27 1.95 -1.79
C PRO A 47 -1.25 1.69 -3.30
N ALA A 48 -0.81 0.50 -3.72
CA ALA A 48 -0.66 0.18 -5.13
C ALA A 48 -0.74 -1.32 -5.42
N GLU A 49 -1.02 -1.60 -6.69
CA GLU A 49 -1.03 -2.94 -7.26
C GLU A 49 -0.09 -3.03 -8.44
N ARG A 50 0.74 -4.08 -8.47
CA ARG A 50 1.50 -4.46 -9.64
C ARG A 50 0.79 -5.60 -10.36
N TYR A 51 0.55 -5.44 -11.66
CA TYR A 51 -0.14 -6.45 -12.48
C TYR A 51 0.52 -6.60 -13.86
N ARG A 52 0.21 -7.68 -14.57
CA ARG A 52 0.67 -7.92 -15.94
C ARG A 52 -0.35 -7.40 -16.96
N ARG A 53 0.15 -6.73 -18.00
CA ARG A 53 -0.62 -6.42 -19.22
C ARG A 53 0.19 -6.89 -20.42
N GLY A 54 -0.08 -8.12 -20.85
CA GLY A 54 0.78 -8.83 -21.81
C GLY A 54 2.19 -9.05 -21.24
N PRO A 55 3.27 -8.81 -22.00
CA PRO A 55 4.64 -9.02 -21.53
C PRO A 55 5.13 -7.93 -20.56
N LEU A 56 4.32 -6.89 -20.31
CA LEU A 56 4.70 -5.74 -19.51
C LEU A 56 4.16 -5.83 -18.08
N TRP A 57 4.95 -5.34 -17.13
CA TRP A 57 4.46 -5.01 -15.79
C TRP A 57 3.86 -3.61 -15.79
N ARG A 58 2.74 -3.44 -15.09
CA ARG A 58 2.08 -2.16 -14.85
C ARG A 58 1.91 -1.96 -13.35
N LEU A 59 1.94 -0.71 -12.93
CA LEU A 59 1.64 -0.28 -11.57
C LEU A 59 0.34 0.55 -11.62
N ARG A 60 -0.62 0.23 -10.77
CA ARG A 60 -1.82 1.02 -10.52
C ARG A 60 -1.78 1.55 -9.10
N THR A 61 -1.93 2.85 -8.94
CA THR A 61 -2.21 3.48 -7.65
C THR A 61 -3.64 3.19 -7.26
N VAL A 62 -3.87 2.84 -5.99
CA VAL A 62 -5.20 2.47 -5.48
C VAL A 62 -5.61 3.43 -4.39
N GLY A 63 -4.84 3.51 -3.30
CA GLY A 63 -5.17 4.40 -2.18
C GLY A 63 -6.36 3.94 -1.35
N GLN A 64 -6.69 2.65 -1.36
CA GLN A 64 -7.80 2.13 -0.57
C GLN A 64 -7.35 1.93 0.87
N GLY A 65 -8.01 2.62 1.80
CA GLY A 65 -7.81 2.45 3.23
C GLY A 65 -8.82 1.50 3.88
N TYR A 66 -8.41 0.97 5.03
CA TYR A 66 -9.18 0.05 5.88
C TYR A 66 -8.91 0.34 7.37
N ASP A 67 -9.96 0.30 8.18
CA ASP A 67 -9.87 0.53 9.64
C ASP A 67 -9.33 -0.70 10.40
N GLN A 68 -9.36 -1.89 9.80
CA GLN A 68 -8.78 -3.10 10.37
C GLN A 68 -7.26 -3.16 10.21
N GLY A 69 -6.58 -3.91 11.09
CA GLY A 69 -5.15 -4.19 10.99
C GLY A 69 -4.81 -5.19 9.88
N LEU A 70 -3.51 -5.33 9.59
CA LEU A 70 -3.01 -6.11 8.45
C LEU A 70 -3.47 -7.57 8.46
N GLY A 71 -3.47 -8.22 9.62
CA GLY A 71 -3.88 -9.63 9.74
C GLY A 71 -5.33 -9.86 9.31
N ALA A 72 -6.24 -8.95 9.69
CA ALA A 72 -7.64 -9.03 9.26
C ALA A 72 -7.80 -8.76 7.76
N LEU A 73 -7.02 -7.82 7.19
CA LEU A 73 -7.01 -7.60 5.74
C LEU A 73 -6.49 -8.84 4.99
N ALA A 74 -5.38 -9.42 5.45
CA ALA A 74 -4.73 -10.57 4.82
C ALA A 74 -5.64 -11.82 4.83
N ARG A 75 -6.35 -12.08 5.94
CA ARG A 75 -7.35 -13.16 6.02
C ARG A 75 -8.49 -12.96 5.02
N GLY A 76 -8.89 -11.72 4.74
CA GLY A 76 -9.85 -11.40 3.69
C GLY A 76 -9.40 -11.79 2.27
N TYR A 77 -8.09 -11.92 2.05
CA TYR A 77 -7.48 -12.45 0.82
C TYR A 77 -7.12 -13.94 0.90
N GLY A 78 -7.56 -14.65 1.95
CA GLY A 78 -7.31 -16.08 2.13
C GLY A 78 -5.92 -16.41 2.65
N VAL A 79 -5.17 -15.44 3.17
CA VAL A 79 -3.88 -15.69 3.83
C VAL A 79 -4.14 -16.23 5.24
N ASP A 80 -3.51 -17.36 5.56
CA ASP A 80 -3.49 -17.85 6.94
C ASP A 80 -2.52 -17.00 7.76
N VAL A 81 -3.01 -16.45 8.86
CA VAL A 81 -2.25 -15.55 9.74
C VAL A 81 -2.37 -16.11 11.16
N SER A 82 -1.23 -16.52 11.70
CA SER A 82 -1.08 -16.85 13.12
C SER A 82 -0.92 -15.56 13.94
N ASP A 83 -1.39 -15.58 15.18
CA ASP A 83 -1.25 -14.46 16.12
C ASP A 83 0.15 -14.39 16.74
#